data_AF-A0A1G4IRN3-F1
#
_entry.id   AF-A0A1G4IRN3-F1
#
_cell.length_a   1.000
_cell.length_b   1.000
_cell.length_c   1.000
_cell.angle_alpha   90.00
_cell.angle_beta   90.00
_cell.angle_gamma   90.00
#
_symmetry.space_group_name_H-M   'P 1'
#
loop_
_entity.id
_entity.type
_entity.pdbx_description
1 polymer ?
#
loop_
_entity_poly.entity_id
_entity_poly.type
_entity_poly.pdbx_seq_one_letter_code
_entity_poly.pdbx_strand_id
1 'polypeptide(L)'
;MGDQVLSYDELVEHIVSNRPVPNIVEVPNLALDASLRTESQLKPRPKPWEKTASTESEPAEIDQDTSKDETVTFPVAEATVFARNESFDSLSKYYAIESEFEKHLEQFFDNGNGDPHESG
;
A
#
# COMPACT_ATOMS: atom_id res chain seq x y z
N MET A 1 5.89 4.89 -28.25
CA MET A 1 6.13 6.35 -28.35
C MET A 1 7.54 6.56 -27.87
N GLY A 2 8.43 7.08 -28.73
CA GLY A 2 9.85 7.16 -28.42
C GLY A 2 10.12 8.31 -27.46
N ASP A 3 10.82 8.01 -26.36
CA ASP A 3 11.46 9.02 -25.51
C ASP A 3 12.64 9.62 -26.27
N GLN A 4 12.34 10.55 -27.18
CA GLN A 4 13.37 11.27 -27.90
C GLN A 4 13.92 12.35 -26.96
N VAL A 5 15.11 12.07 -26.42
CA VAL A 5 15.86 13.01 -25.59
C VAL A 5 16.38 14.14 -26.48
N LEU A 6 15.95 15.37 -26.21
CA LEU A 6 16.44 16.56 -26.91
C LEU A 6 17.79 17.00 -26.33
N SER A 7 18.71 17.37 -27.20
CA SER A 7 19.94 18.06 -26.82
C SER A 7 19.66 19.51 -26.42
N TYR A 8 20.63 20.15 -25.74
CA TYR A 8 20.51 21.54 -25.33
C TYR A 8 20.28 22.48 -26.51
N ASP A 9 21.02 22.29 -27.60
CA ASP A 9 20.92 23.15 -28.79
C ASP A 9 19.54 23.03 -29.46
N GLU A 10 18.99 21.82 -29.52
CA GLU A 10 17.63 21.58 -30.01
C GLU A 10 16.59 22.23 -29.10
N LEU A 11 16.75 22.14 -27.77
CA LEU A 11 15.86 22.84 -26.83
C LEU A 11 15.91 24.36 -27.03
N VAL A 12 17.11 24.93 -27.23
CA VAL A 12 17.26 26.37 -27.50
C VAL A 12 16.59 26.74 -28.81
N GLU A 13 16.72 25.94 -29.87
CA GLU A 13 16.02 26.19 -31.13
C GLU A 13 14.50 26.21 -30.91
N HIS A 14 13.94 25.25 -30.19
CA HIS A 14 12.51 25.19 -29.88
C HIS A 14 12.03 26.45 -29.15
N ILE A 15 12.82 26.96 -28.18
CA ILE A 15 12.50 28.18 -27.43
C ILE A 15 12.58 29.43 -28.33
N VAL A 16 13.67 29.60 -29.07
CA VAL A 16 13.89 30.81 -29.90
C VAL A 16 12.89 30.88 -31.06
N SER A 17 12.56 29.73 -31.65
CA SER A 17 11.62 29.64 -32.77
C SER A 17 10.15 29.57 -32.33
N ASN A 18 9.86 29.55 -31.03
CA ASN A 18 8.53 29.29 -30.47
C ASN A 18 7.86 28.05 -31.07
N ARG A 19 8.64 26.97 -31.25
CA ARG A 19 8.10 25.69 -31.73
C ARG A 19 7.63 24.84 -30.55
N PRO A 20 6.55 24.06 -30.72
CA PRO A 20 6.08 23.16 -29.69
C PRO A 20 7.17 22.12 -29.38
N VAL A 21 7.38 21.86 -28.10
CA VAL A 21 8.30 20.80 -27.66
C VAL A 21 7.60 19.45 -27.86
N PRO A 22 8.27 18.46 -28.47
CA PRO A 22 7.71 17.13 -28.64
C PRO A 22 7.27 16.54 -27.30
N ASN A 23 6.21 15.73 -27.33
CA ASN A 23 5.61 15.07 -26.17
C ASN A 23 5.07 16.01 -25.07
N ILE A 24 5.01 17.33 -25.31
CA ILE A 24 4.32 18.27 -24.42
C ILE A 24 2.94 18.58 -25.01
N VAL A 25 1.90 18.29 -24.24
CA VAL A 25 0.53 18.70 -24.55
C VAL A 25 0.26 20.01 -23.84
N GLU A 26 0.01 21.08 -24.59
CA GLU A 26 -0.44 22.34 -24.02
C GLU A 26 -1.85 22.17 -23.48
N VAL A 27 -1.99 22.22 -22.15
CA VAL A 27 -3.29 22.22 -21.48
C VAL A 27 -3.67 23.68 -21.23
N PRO A 28 -4.75 24.19 -21.86
CA PRO A 28 -5.21 25.54 -21.61
C PRO A 28 -5.50 25.76 -20.13
N ASN A 29 -5.06 26.88 -19.58
CA ASN A 29 -5.43 27.30 -18.23
C ASN A 29 -6.85 27.87 -18.23
N LEU A 30 -7.83 27.01 -18.48
CA LEU A 30 -9.25 27.33 -18.53
C LEU A 30 -9.96 26.53 -17.45
N ALA A 31 -10.65 27.23 -16.56
CA ALA A 31 -11.63 26.59 -15.70
C ALA A 31 -12.79 26.12 -16.58
N LEU A 32 -12.95 24.80 -16.72
CA LEU A 32 -14.12 24.22 -17.39
C LEU A 32 -15.37 24.59 -16.58
N ASP A 33 -16.44 24.92 -17.28
CA ASP A 33 -17.73 25.23 -16.66
C ASP A 33 -18.26 24.01 -15.87
N ALA A 34 -18.97 24.28 -14.78
CA ALA A 34 -19.53 23.25 -13.91
C ALA A 34 -20.52 22.34 -14.65
N SER A 35 -21.12 22.83 -15.75
CA SER A 35 -22.01 22.05 -16.62
C SER A 35 -21.30 20.91 -17.37
N LEU A 36 -19.98 20.98 -17.54
CA LEU A 36 -19.17 19.95 -18.21
C LEU A 36 -18.67 18.86 -17.25
N ARG A 37 -19.07 18.94 -15.97
CA ARG A 37 -18.67 17.96 -14.96
C ARG A 37 -19.36 16.62 -15.25
N THR A 38 -18.58 15.58 -15.45
CA THR A 38 -19.08 14.20 -15.53
C THR A 38 -19.33 13.65 -14.13
N GLU A 39 -20.49 13.02 -13.95
CA GLU A 39 -20.81 12.25 -12.75
C GLU A 39 -20.30 10.81 -12.89
N SER A 40 -19.77 10.24 -11.80
CA SER A 40 -19.37 8.84 -11.78
C SER A 40 -20.60 7.95 -11.85
N GLN A 41 -20.73 7.20 -12.94
CA GLN A 41 -21.79 6.19 -13.12
C GLN A 41 -21.40 4.81 -12.53
N LEU A 42 -20.19 4.68 -11.99
CA LEU A 42 -19.70 3.42 -11.43
C LEU A 42 -20.23 3.22 -10.00
N LYS A 43 -20.62 1.98 -9.68
CA LYS A 43 -20.99 1.59 -8.32
C LYS A 43 -19.77 1.74 -7.39
N PRO A 44 -19.91 2.36 -6.21
CA PRO A 44 -18.84 2.39 -5.22
C PRO A 44 -18.38 0.97 -4.89
N ARG A 45 -17.07 0.75 -4.93
CA ARG A 45 -16.50 -0.53 -4.53
C ARG A 45 -16.74 -0.74 -3.02
N PRO A 46 -17.17 -1.92 -2.57
CA PRO A 46 -17.33 -2.18 -1.14
C PRO A 46 -15.99 -2.02 -0.42
N LYS A 47 -16.05 -1.54 0.82
CA LYS A 47 -14.85 -1.45 1.64
C LYS A 47 -14.39 -2.87 1.98
N PRO A 48 -13.08 -3.14 1.99
CA PRO A 48 -12.56 -4.51 2.21
C PRO A 48 -12.88 -5.09 3.60
N TRP A 49 -13.34 -4.27 4.55
CA TRP A 49 -13.79 -4.68 5.89
C TRP A 49 -15.31 -4.80 6.04
N GLU A 50 -16.09 -4.41 5.03
CA GLU A 50 -17.54 -4.62 5.01
C GLU A 50 -17.81 -6.07 4.61
N LYS A 51 -17.68 -6.98 5.57
CA LYS A 51 -18.13 -8.37 5.41
C LYS A 51 -19.63 -8.33 5.08
N THR A 52 -20.02 -8.89 3.94
CA THR A 52 -21.43 -9.03 3.54
C THR A 52 -22.15 -9.98 4.49
N ALA A 53 -22.59 -9.45 5.64
CA ALA A 53 -23.52 -10.12 6.55
C ALA A 53 -24.96 -9.87 6.10
N SER A 54 -25.28 -10.17 4.84
CA SER A 54 -26.66 -10.09 4.34
C SER A 54 -26.96 -11.34 3.54
N THR A 55 -27.53 -12.28 4.28
CA THR A 55 -28.31 -13.42 3.81
C THR A 55 -29.34 -12.98 2.77
N GLU A 56 -29.22 -13.56 1.58
CA GLU A 56 -30.29 -14.22 0.84
C GLU A 56 -31.69 -13.60 0.89
N SER A 57 -32.06 -12.93 -0.20
CA SER A 57 -33.40 -13.00 -0.78
C SER A 57 -33.26 -12.99 -2.31
N GLU A 58 -33.07 -14.20 -2.86
CA GLU A 58 -33.34 -14.53 -4.26
C GLU A 58 -34.87 -14.75 -4.45
N PRO A 59 -35.44 -14.89 -5.68
CA PRO A 59 -34.77 -15.22 -6.94
C PRO A 59 -35.26 -14.46 -8.21
N ALA A 60 -34.65 -14.82 -9.36
CA ALA A 60 -35.13 -14.75 -10.76
C ALA A 60 -34.33 -13.75 -11.64
N GLU A 61 -33.68 -14.09 -12.77
CA GLU A 61 -33.67 -15.30 -13.60
C GLU A 61 -32.28 -15.53 -14.23
N ILE A 62 -32.14 -16.77 -14.67
CA ILE A 62 -31.03 -17.49 -15.32
C ILE A 62 -30.49 -16.77 -16.57
N ASP A 63 -29.16 -16.70 -16.71
CA ASP A 63 -28.53 -17.02 -18.00
C ASP A 63 -27.17 -17.69 -17.79
N GLN A 64 -27.07 -18.91 -18.33
CA GLN A 64 -25.87 -19.74 -18.34
C GLN A 64 -24.94 -19.25 -19.46
N ASP A 65 -23.69 -18.92 -19.14
CA ASP A 65 -22.61 -19.22 -20.08
C ASP A 65 -21.41 -19.78 -19.31
N THR A 66 -21.17 -21.06 -19.54
CA THR A 66 -20.08 -21.84 -18.96
C THR A 66 -18.81 -21.59 -19.76
N SER A 67 -17.98 -20.66 -19.30
CA SER A 67 -16.57 -20.63 -19.70
C SER A 67 -15.71 -21.03 -18.52
N LYS A 68 -15.32 -22.32 -18.53
CA LYS A 68 -14.24 -22.85 -17.71
C LYS A 68 -12.96 -22.13 -18.13
N ASP A 69 -12.36 -21.40 -17.22
CA ASP A 69 -10.93 -21.10 -17.33
C ASP A 69 -10.29 -21.15 -15.94
N GLU A 70 -9.03 -21.51 -15.97
CA GLU A 70 -8.38 -22.45 -15.06
C GLU A 70 -8.18 -21.93 -13.63
N THR A 71 -8.45 -22.84 -12.68
CA THR A 71 -8.05 -22.74 -11.28
C THR A 71 -6.53 -22.65 -11.19
N VAL A 72 -5.98 -21.43 -11.08
CA VAL A 72 -4.62 -21.24 -10.58
C VAL A 72 -4.63 -21.59 -9.09
N THR A 73 -4.32 -22.85 -8.83
CA THR A 73 -4.06 -23.38 -7.49
C THR A 73 -2.69 -22.85 -7.07
N PHE A 74 -2.68 -21.75 -6.32
CA PHE A 74 -1.47 -21.35 -5.61
C PHE A 74 -1.21 -22.38 -4.49
N PRO A 75 0.01 -22.91 -4.34
CA PRO A 75 0.31 -23.78 -3.21
C PRO A 75 0.11 -22.98 -1.91
N VAL A 76 -0.84 -23.47 -1.11
CA VAL A 76 -1.04 -23.11 0.30
C VAL A 76 0.23 -23.48 1.05
N ALA A 77 1.19 -22.56 1.08
CA ALA A 77 2.25 -22.55 2.06
C ALA A 77 1.78 -21.68 3.22
N GLU A 78 1.46 -22.35 4.33
CA GLU A 78 1.18 -21.80 5.65
C GLU A 78 0.11 -20.72 5.74
N ALA A 79 -1.12 -21.22 5.73
CA ALA A 79 -2.18 -20.72 6.58
C ALA A 79 -1.72 -20.58 8.05
N THR A 80 -1.05 -19.50 8.41
CA THR A 80 -1.13 -18.90 9.77
C THR A 80 -2.22 -17.83 9.75
N VAL A 81 -3.40 -18.33 9.42
CA VAL A 81 -4.70 -17.70 9.61
C VAL A 81 -4.76 -17.23 11.06
N PHE A 82 -4.74 -15.91 11.28
CA PHE A 82 -5.78 -15.12 11.95
C PHE A 82 -6.56 -15.77 13.13
N ALA A 83 -5.93 -16.66 13.89
CA ALA A 83 -6.48 -17.29 15.09
C ALA A 83 -5.86 -16.68 16.36
N ARG A 84 -5.40 -15.43 16.28
CA ARG A 84 -4.90 -14.71 17.44
C ARG A 84 -6.08 -14.05 18.15
N ASN A 85 -7.01 -14.87 18.60
CA ASN A 85 -8.00 -14.45 19.57
C ASN A 85 -7.20 -14.29 20.87
N GLU A 86 -6.75 -13.07 21.11
CA GLU A 86 -5.83 -12.67 22.17
C GLU A 86 -6.41 -13.07 23.54
N SER A 87 -5.96 -14.20 24.07
CA SER A 87 -6.17 -14.51 25.48
C SER A 87 -5.41 -13.47 26.33
N PHE A 88 -5.89 -13.19 27.54
CA PHE A 88 -5.16 -12.40 28.53
C PHE A 88 -3.73 -12.92 28.75
N ASP A 89 -3.52 -14.23 28.56
CA ASP A 89 -2.20 -14.86 28.58
C ASP A 89 -1.29 -14.35 27.45
N SER A 90 -1.82 -14.02 26.25
CA SER A 90 -1.03 -13.43 25.16
C SER A 90 -0.51 -12.05 25.54
N LEU A 91 -1.33 -11.23 26.19
CA LEU A 91 -0.92 -9.90 26.65
C LEU A 91 0.08 -9.98 27.81
N SER A 92 -0.15 -10.88 28.75
CA SER A 92 0.76 -11.13 29.88
C SER A 92 2.15 -11.60 29.42
N LYS A 93 2.22 -12.43 28.37
CA LYS A 93 3.48 -12.83 27.74
C LYS A 93 4.25 -11.65 27.17
N TYR A 94 3.56 -10.69 26.54
CA TYR A 94 4.23 -9.50 26.01
C TYR A 94 4.83 -8.63 27.11
N TYR A 95 4.08 -8.38 28.18
CA TYR A 95 4.59 -7.61 29.32
C TYR A 95 5.75 -8.31 30.04
N ALA A 96 5.72 -9.65 30.13
CA ALA A 96 6.84 -10.41 30.67
C ALA A 96 8.13 -10.18 29.85
N ILE A 97 8.03 -10.31 28.52
CA ILE A 97 9.17 -10.10 27.61
C ILE A 97 9.70 -8.66 27.69
N GLU A 98 8.82 -7.66 27.71
CA GLU A 98 9.22 -6.25 27.82
C GLU A 98 10.04 -5.99 29.11
N SER A 99 9.59 -6.54 30.24
CA SER A 99 10.28 -6.38 31.52
C SER A 99 11.63 -7.10 31.61
N GLU A 100 11.79 -8.22 30.89
CA GLU A 100 13.08 -8.92 30.79
C GLU A 100 14.05 -8.13 29.92
N PHE A 101 13.57 -7.52 28.84
CA PHE A 101 14.37 -6.70 27.95
C PHE A 101 14.89 -5.42 28.63
N GLU A 102 14.02 -4.72 29.37
CA GLU A 102 14.40 -3.53 30.14
C GLU A 102 15.49 -3.84 31.17
N LYS A 103 15.37 -4.95 31.90
CA LYS A 103 16.42 -5.41 32.83
C LYS A 103 17.73 -5.73 32.11
N HIS A 104 17.68 -6.31 30.92
CA HIS A 104 18.88 -6.60 30.14
C HIS A 104 19.59 -5.32 29.69
N LEU A 105 18.82 -4.28 29.34
CA LEU A 105 19.36 -2.95 29.04
C LEU A 105 20.02 -2.33 30.27
N GLU A 106 19.33 -2.30 31.42
CA GLU A 106 19.90 -1.79 32.67
C GLU A 106 21.19 -2.53 33.04
N GLN A 107 21.20 -3.87 32.95
CA GLN A 107 22.38 -4.67 33.22
C GLN A 107 23.53 -4.39 32.24
N PHE A 108 23.23 -4.10 30.97
CA PHE A 108 24.24 -3.70 29.99
C PHE A 108 24.89 -2.36 30.36
N PHE A 109 24.09 -1.40 30.84
CA PHE A 109 24.60 -0.10 31.28
C PHE A 109 25.34 -0.17 32.63
N ASP A 110 24.89 -0.99 33.58
CA ASP A 110 25.55 -1.19 34.87
C ASP A 110 26.86 -1.98 34.74
N ASN A 111 26.90 -3.02 33.89
CA ASN A 111 28.12 -3.80 33.65
C ASN A 111 29.17 -3.03 32.82
N GLY A 112 28.78 -1.92 32.17
CA GLY A 112 29.69 -1.01 31.47
C GLY A 112 30.50 -0.09 32.38
N ASN A 113 30.24 -0.10 33.69
CA ASN A 113 30.92 0.76 34.67
C ASN A 113 31.81 -0.01 35.67
N GLY A 114 32.30 -1.19 35.26
CA GLY A 114 33.27 -2.01 35.98
C GLY A 114 34.72 -1.56 35.74
N ASP A 115 35.18 -0.64 36.58
CA ASP A 115 36.53 -0.11 36.72
C ASP A 115 37.64 -1.20 36.77
N PRO A 116 38.68 -1.17 35.89
CA PRO A 116 39.90 -1.92 36.09
C PRO A 116 41.07 -1.00 36.47
N HIS A 117 41.57 -1.18 37.70
CA HIS A 117 42.94 -0.87 38.15
C HIS A 117 43.43 0.59 38.12
N GLU A 118 43.65 1.17 39.31
CA GLU A 118 44.86 1.96 39.55
C GLU A 118 45.54 1.48 40.85
N SER A 119 46.68 0.81 40.68
CA SER A 119 47.67 0.59 41.73
C SER A 119 48.64 1.77 41.73
N GLY A 120 48.86 2.35 42.91
CA GLY A 120 49.91 3.33 43.19
C GLY A 120 50.20 3.35 44.69
#